data_AF-A0A2J4JS63-F1
#
_entry.id   AF-A0A2J4JS63-F1
#
_cell.length_a   1.000
_cell.length_b   1.000
_cell.length_c   1.000
_cell.angle_alpha   90.00
_cell.angle_beta   90.00
_cell.angle_gamma   90.00
#
_symmetry.space_group_name_H-M   'P 1'
#
loop_
_entity.id
_entity.type
_entity.pdbx_description
1 polymer ?
#
loop_
_entity_poly.entity_id
_entity_poly.type
_entity_poly.pdbx_seq_one_letter_code
_entity_poly.pdbx_strand_id
1 'polypeptide(L)'
;MSRERAELSKKNPYHIPRYRYYELKYFCRQYDDWKKALTLIDGWQTSPNDISGIIKGCPPVSQTERIALSRVFYSSCIDIVDKCIAELDTALAPYIKKGVTEGDGYNKLQANGCPCCRETYYEHYRYFFWLLSKERQ
;
A
#
# COMPACT_ATOMS: atom_id res chain seq x y z
N MET A 1 22.95 -4.87 -2.52
CA MET A 1 21.58 -4.31 -2.61
C MET A 1 21.54 -3.02 -1.81
N SER A 2 21.46 -1.86 -2.48
CA SER A 2 21.36 -0.58 -1.75
C SER A 2 20.05 -0.54 -0.99
N ARG A 3 20.10 -0.44 0.34
CA ARG A 3 18.90 -0.29 1.18
C ARG A 3 18.31 1.07 0.89
N GLU A 4 17.04 1.11 0.49
CA GLU A 4 16.30 2.36 0.39
C GLU A 4 16.36 3.11 1.73
N ARG A 5 16.70 4.40 1.67
CA ARG A 5 16.94 5.22 2.85
C ARG A 5 15.61 5.76 3.38
N ALA A 6 15.22 5.29 4.57
CA ALA A 6 14.00 5.73 5.26
C ALA A 6 14.06 7.19 5.74
N GLU A 7 15.25 7.72 6.04
CA GLU A 7 15.45 9.09 6.51
C GLU A 7 15.90 10.00 5.37
N LEU A 8 14.98 10.84 4.91
CA LEU A 8 15.28 11.94 4.00
C LEU A 8 15.77 13.16 4.78
N SER A 9 16.48 14.06 4.09
CA SER A 9 16.78 15.39 4.65
C SER A 9 15.49 16.13 4.95
N LYS A 10 15.44 16.88 6.06
CA LYS A 10 14.31 17.78 6.38
C LYS A 10 14.06 18.85 5.31
N LYS A 11 15.05 19.12 4.45
CA LYS A 11 14.91 20.04 3.31
C LYS A 11 14.25 19.40 2.08
N ASN A 12 14.09 18.08 2.05
CA ASN A 12 13.43 17.41 0.94
C ASN A 12 11.90 17.69 0.99
N PRO A 13 11.27 18.07 -0.14
CA PRO A 13 9.83 18.40 -0.16
C PRO A 13 8.93 17.22 0.26
N TYR A 14 9.41 15.99 0.10
CA TYR A 14 8.70 14.75 0.43
C TYR A 14 9.16 14.16 1.76
N HIS A 15 9.79 14.96 2.63
CA HIS A 15 10.20 14.51 3.95
C HIS A 15 9.01 14.05 4.79
N ILE A 16 9.07 12.80 5.26
CA ILE A 16 8.18 12.25 6.28
C ILE A 16 9.02 11.65 7.42
N PRO A 17 8.52 11.64 8.67
CA PRO A 17 9.24 11.02 9.79
C PRO A 17 9.54 9.54 9.53
N ARG A 18 10.70 9.06 9.98
CA ARG A 18 11.14 7.66 9.74
C ARG A 18 10.10 6.61 10.14
N TYR A 19 9.51 6.74 11.32
CA TYR A 19 8.53 5.77 11.81
C TYR A 19 7.24 5.82 11.00
N ARG A 20 6.84 7.01 10.55
CA ARG A 20 5.72 7.18 9.62
C ARG A 20 6.00 6.51 8.28
N TYR A 21 7.19 6.67 7.71
CA TYR A 21 7.58 5.96 6.49
C TYR A 21 7.47 4.44 6.66
N TYR A 22 7.96 3.86 7.75
CA TYR A 22 7.85 2.41 7.96
C TYR A 22 6.42 1.95 8.15
N GLU A 23 5.61 2.68 8.92
CA GLU A 23 4.18 2.40 9.07
C GLU A 23 3.50 2.33 7.70
N LEU A 24 3.68 3.36 6.87
CA LEU A 24 3.11 3.42 5.53
C LEU A 24 3.66 2.35 4.60
N LYS A 25 4.97 2.06 4.69
CA LYS A 25 5.60 1.00 3.91
C LYS A 25 4.95 -0.35 4.21
N TYR A 26 4.84 -0.72 5.49
CA TYR A 26 4.23 -1.97 5.90
C TYR A 26 2.70 -2.00 5.70
N PHE A 27 2.05 -0.84 5.67
CA PHE A 27 0.68 -0.72 5.21
C PHE A 27 0.57 -1.14 3.74
N CYS A 28 1.35 -0.56 2.83
CA CYS A 28 1.34 -0.95 1.41
C CYS A 28 1.69 -2.42 1.16
N ARG A 29 2.51 -3.05 2.03
CA ARG A 29 2.85 -4.49 1.92
C ARG A 29 1.67 -5.42 2.01
N GLN A 30 0.59 -4.99 2.65
CA GLN A 30 -0.61 -5.80 2.86
C GLN A 30 -1.59 -5.71 1.68
N TYR A 31 -1.30 -4.90 0.65
CA TYR A 31 -2.21 -4.61 -0.46
C TYR A 31 -2.75 -5.87 -1.14
N ASP A 32 -1.87 -6.83 -1.49
CA ASP A 32 -2.30 -8.06 -2.15
C ASP A 32 -3.09 -8.99 -1.21
N ASP A 33 -2.80 -8.96 0.09
CA ASP A 33 -3.53 -9.74 1.08
C ASP A 33 -4.97 -9.21 1.24
N TRP A 34 -5.17 -7.89 1.20
CA TRP A 34 -6.51 -7.29 1.18
C TRP A 34 -7.28 -7.67 -0.08
N LYS A 35 -6.63 -7.69 -1.25
CA LYS A 35 -7.27 -8.13 -2.51
C LYS A 35 -7.70 -9.59 -2.46
N LYS A 36 -6.84 -10.47 -1.93
CA LYS A 36 -7.17 -11.89 -1.72
C LYS A 36 -8.32 -12.03 -0.73
N ALA A 37 -8.30 -11.28 0.37
CA ALA A 37 -9.34 -11.34 1.38
C ALA A 37 -10.72 -10.91 0.82
N LEU A 38 -10.78 -9.82 0.04
CA LEU A 38 -12.00 -9.42 -0.67
C LEU A 38 -12.49 -10.50 -1.63
N THR A 39 -11.59 -11.11 -2.41
CA THR A 39 -11.93 -12.19 -3.35
C THR A 39 -12.55 -13.39 -2.62
N LEU A 40 -12.01 -13.77 -1.46
CA LEU A 40 -12.55 -14.86 -0.64
C LEU A 40 -13.93 -14.53 -0.08
N ILE A 41 -14.11 -13.30 0.39
CA ILE A 41 -15.39 -12.81 0.92
C ILE A 41 -16.47 -12.82 -0.18
N ASP A 42 -16.13 -12.34 -1.37
CA ASP A 42 -17.06 -12.26 -2.50
C ASP A 42 -17.36 -13.64 -3.12
N GLY A 43 -16.40 -14.57 -3.05
CA GLY A 43 -16.59 -15.96 -3.46
C GLY A 43 -17.32 -16.83 -2.44
N TRP A 44 -17.73 -16.27 -1.29
CA TRP A 44 -18.40 -16.99 -0.18
C TRP A 44 -17.55 -18.13 0.40
N GLN A 45 -16.21 -18.05 0.25
CA GLN A 45 -15.27 -19.08 0.70
C GLN A 45 -14.71 -18.82 2.09
N THR A 46 -15.14 -17.75 2.78
CA THR A 46 -14.54 -17.33 4.05
C THR A 46 -15.20 -18.01 5.25
N SER A 47 -14.40 -18.71 6.06
CA SER A 47 -14.84 -19.23 7.35
C SER A 47 -14.97 -18.09 8.37
N PRO A 48 -15.97 -18.14 9.30
CA PRO A 48 -16.13 -17.13 10.36
C PRO A 48 -14.87 -16.85 11.19
N ASN A 49 -13.94 -17.80 11.31
CA ASN A 49 -12.71 -17.60 12.08
C ASN A 49 -11.65 -16.77 11.34
N ASP A 50 -11.65 -16.78 10.00
CA ASP A 50 -10.63 -16.11 9.19
C ASP A 50 -10.78 -14.57 9.21
N ILE A 51 -11.99 -14.09 9.55
CA ILE A 51 -12.36 -12.67 9.59
C ILE A 51 -12.00 -12.02 10.95
N SER A 52 -11.63 -12.82 11.96
CA SER A 52 -11.51 -12.35 13.36
C SER A 52 -10.38 -11.34 13.60
N GLY A 53 -9.30 -11.37 12.80
CA GLY A 53 -8.14 -10.49 12.97
C GLY A 53 -8.35 -9.03 12.51
N ILE A 54 -9.46 -8.74 11.82
CA ILE A 54 -9.71 -7.43 11.18
C ILE A 54 -10.39 -6.45 12.13
N ILE A 55 -11.29 -6.97 12.97
CA ILE A 55 -12.12 -6.15 13.85
C ILE A 55 -11.41 -6.05 15.19
N LYS A 56 -10.73 -4.93 15.41
CA LYS A 56 -10.11 -4.63 16.71
C LYS A 56 -11.21 -4.45 17.76
N GLY A 57 -11.01 -5.00 18.95
CA GLY A 57 -11.93 -4.86 20.07
C GLY A 57 -12.92 -6.01 20.17
N CYS A 58 -14.21 -5.70 20.34
CA CYS A 58 -15.26 -6.70 20.48
C CYS A 58 -15.91 -6.93 19.10
N PRO A 59 -15.52 -7.99 18.36
CA PRO A 59 -16.10 -8.24 17.05
C PRO A 59 -17.61 -8.51 17.17
N PRO A 60 -18.42 -8.05 16.20
CA PRO A 60 -19.85 -8.34 16.21
C PRO A 60 -20.12 -9.83 16.20
N VAL A 61 -21.20 -10.24 16.88
CA VAL A 61 -21.64 -11.63 16.90
C VAL A 61 -22.18 -12.06 15.52
N SER A 62 -22.77 -11.12 14.77
CA SER A 62 -23.35 -11.38 13.46
C SER A 62 -22.28 -11.58 12.38
N GLN A 63 -22.33 -12.72 11.70
CA GLN A 63 -21.43 -13.02 10.59
C GLN A 63 -21.59 -12.03 9.43
N THR A 64 -22.83 -11.64 9.12
CA THR A 64 -23.11 -10.65 8.06
C THR A 64 -22.48 -9.31 8.37
N GLU A 65 -22.54 -8.89 9.63
CA GLU A 65 -21.94 -7.64 10.08
C GLU A 65 -20.40 -7.70 10.00
N ARG A 66 -19.80 -8.82 10.41
CA ARG A 66 -18.35 -9.03 10.28
C ARG A 66 -17.90 -8.96 8.83
N ILE A 67 -18.61 -9.63 7.93
CA ILE A 67 -18.32 -9.59 6.49
C ILE A 67 -18.43 -8.16 5.95
N ALA A 68 -19.49 -7.43 6.30
CA ALA A 68 -19.70 -6.06 5.84
C ALA A 68 -18.57 -5.13 6.30
N LEU A 69 -18.20 -5.19 7.59
CA LEU A 69 -17.10 -4.39 8.15
C LEU A 69 -15.76 -4.72 7.49
N SER A 70 -15.48 -6.00 7.26
CA SER A 70 -14.24 -6.43 6.60
C SER A 70 -14.17 -5.98 5.15
N ARG A 71 -15.28 -6.02 4.40
CA ARG A 71 -15.32 -5.46 3.04
C ARG A 71 -14.96 -3.98 3.04
N VAL A 72 -15.62 -3.19 3.89
CA VAL A 72 -15.37 -1.75 4.01
C VAL A 72 -13.93 -1.46 4.40
N PHE A 73 -13.38 -2.22 5.35
CA PHE A 73 -11.99 -2.06 5.77
C PHE A 73 -11.00 -2.34 4.64
N TYR A 74 -11.10 -3.49 3.98
CA TYR A 74 -10.17 -3.87 2.92
C TYR A 74 -10.29 -2.98 1.69
N SER A 75 -11.52 -2.66 1.28
CA SER A 75 -11.75 -1.77 0.14
C SER A 75 -11.17 -0.38 0.41
N SER A 76 -11.43 0.20 1.59
CA SER A 76 -10.89 1.52 1.94
C SER A 76 -9.36 1.54 1.98
N CYS A 77 -8.72 0.46 2.44
CA CYS A 77 -7.26 0.36 2.44
C CYS A 77 -6.68 0.30 1.01
N ILE A 78 -7.31 -0.48 0.12
CA ILE A 78 -6.96 -0.58 -1.30
C ILE A 78 -7.18 0.77 -2.00
N ASP A 79 -8.34 1.39 -1.80
CA ASP A 79 -8.74 2.64 -2.44
C ASP A 79 -7.76 3.77 -2.13
N ILE A 80 -7.29 3.90 -0.89
CA ILE A 80 -6.32 4.93 -0.51
C ILE A 80 -4.99 4.74 -1.27
N VAL A 81 -4.52 3.49 -1.38
CA VAL A 81 -3.28 3.18 -2.14
C VAL A 81 -3.49 3.50 -3.63
N ASP A 82 -4.59 3.02 -4.22
CA ASP A 82 -4.85 3.20 -5.64
C ASP A 82 -5.09 4.66 -6.03
N LYS A 83 -5.73 5.46 -5.17
CA LYS A 83 -5.84 6.92 -5.34
C LYS A 83 -4.46 7.57 -5.37
N CYS A 84 -3.58 7.24 -4.42
CA CYS A 84 -2.21 7.79 -4.40
C CYS A 84 -1.40 7.38 -5.64
N ILE A 85 -1.63 6.18 -6.19
CA ILE A 85 -0.99 5.73 -7.43
C ILE A 85 -1.56 6.48 -8.65
N ALA A 86 -2.86 6.80 -8.66
CA ALA A 86 -3.51 7.51 -9.74
C ALA A 86 -3.02 8.98 -9.91
N GLU A 87 -2.50 9.58 -8.84
CA GLU A 87 -1.87 10.92 -8.86
C GLU A 87 -0.46 10.92 -9.49
N LEU A 88 0.11 9.75 -9.79
CA LEU A 88 1.44 9.62 -10.38
C LEU A 88 1.38 9.70 -11.90
N ASP A 89 2.54 9.97 -12.50
CA ASP A 89 2.71 9.85 -13.95
C ASP A 89 2.28 8.45 -14.43
N THR A 90 1.40 8.43 -15.45
CA THR A 90 0.78 7.20 -15.96
C THR A 90 1.78 6.14 -16.42
N ALA A 91 2.96 6.53 -16.93
CA ALA A 91 4.01 5.61 -17.36
C ALA A 91 4.78 5.02 -16.16
N LEU A 92 4.85 5.74 -15.04
CA LEU A 92 5.56 5.30 -13.83
C LEU A 92 4.66 4.63 -12.81
N ALA A 93 3.38 4.95 -12.77
CA ALA A 93 2.41 4.45 -11.80
C ALA A 93 2.44 2.91 -11.64
N PRO A 94 2.51 2.10 -12.71
CA PRO A 94 2.59 0.64 -12.58
C PRO A 94 3.87 0.15 -11.88
N TYR A 95 5.00 0.82 -12.11
CA TYR A 95 6.29 0.48 -11.52
C TYR A 95 6.38 0.92 -10.07
N ILE A 96 5.85 2.11 -9.75
CA ILE A 96 5.76 2.59 -8.36
C ILE A 96 4.85 1.66 -7.54
N LYS A 97 3.69 1.28 -8.09
CA LYS A 97 2.78 0.33 -7.44
C LYS A 97 3.52 -0.96 -7.05
N LYS A 98 4.21 -1.61 -7.99
CA LYS A 98 5.04 -2.80 -7.71
C LYS A 98 6.12 -2.54 -6.65
N GLY A 99 6.81 -1.40 -6.74
CA GLY A 99 7.82 -1.03 -5.76
C GLY A 99 7.26 -0.95 -4.33
N VAL A 100 6.11 -0.29 -4.15
CA VAL A 100 5.55 -0.01 -2.83
C VAL A 100 4.81 -1.20 -2.24
N THR A 101 4.10 -1.99 -3.06
CA THR A 101 3.35 -3.18 -2.61
C THR A 101 4.21 -4.43 -2.56
N GLU A 102 4.94 -4.75 -3.65
CA GLU A 102 5.71 -6.00 -3.80
C GLU A 102 7.16 -5.86 -3.34
N GLY A 103 7.75 -4.65 -3.37
CA GLY A 103 9.13 -4.40 -2.87
C GLY A 103 10.20 -4.66 -3.87
N ASP A 104 9.80 -4.65 -5.12
CA ASP A 104 10.70 -4.65 -6.23
C ASP A 104 11.61 -3.41 -6.15
N GLY A 105 12.90 -3.66 -6.00
CA GLY A 105 13.91 -2.63 -6.11
C GLY A 105 14.06 -2.16 -7.56
N TYR A 106 14.59 -0.96 -7.75
CA TYR A 106 14.73 -0.34 -9.07
C TYR A 106 15.37 -1.25 -10.14
N ASN A 107 16.39 -2.05 -9.79
CA ASN A 107 17.06 -2.93 -10.77
C ASN A 107 16.09 -3.98 -11.37
N LYS A 108 15.19 -4.53 -10.55
CA LYS A 108 14.19 -5.49 -11.01
C LYS A 108 13.15 -4.79 -11.90
N LEU A 109 12.71 -3.60 -11.50
CA LEU A 109 11.76 -2.81 -12.28
C LEU A 109 12.35 -2.34 -13.62
N GLN A 110 13.64 -1.97 -13.64
CA GLN A 110 14.36 -1.60 -14.85
C GLN A 110 14.48 -2.79 -15.82
N ALA A 111 14.80 -3.99 -15.32
CA ALA A 111 14.78 -5.20 -16.12
C ALA A 111 13.38 -5.52 -16.70
N ASN A 112 12.32 -5.08 -16.01
CA ASN A 112 10.93 -5.18 -16.44
C ASN A 112 10.44 -3.98 -17.28
N GLY A 113 11.37 -3.15 -17.79
CA GLY A 113 11.07 -2.06 -18.72
C GLY A 113 10.68 -0.72 -18.10
N CYS A 114 11.02 -0.45 -16.83
CA CYS A 114 10.77 0.86 -16.22
C CYS A 114 11.35 2.00 -17.12
N PRO A 115 10.53 2.97 -17.53
CA PRO A 115 10.89 3.92 -18.59
C PRO A 115 11.73 5.10 -18.10
N CYS A 116 12.20 5.10 -16.85
CA CYS A 116 12.96 6.19 -16.25
C CYS A 116 14.23 5.71 -15.55
N CYS A 117 15.11 6.67 -15.24
CA CYS A 117 16.31 6.39 -14.48
C CYS A 117 16.01 6.19 -12.98
N ARG A 118 17.01 5.69 -12.25
CA ARG A 118 16.89 5.40 -10.81
C ARG A 118 16.47 6.63 -10.00
N GLU A 119 16.98 7.80 -10.36
CA GLU A 119 16.74 9.04 -9.63
C GLU A 119 15.29 9.47 -9.74
N THR A 120 14.76 9.54 -10.96
CA THR A 120 13.34 9.83 -11.23
C THR A 120 12.44 8.80 -10.54
N TYR A 121 12.75 7.50 -10.62
CA TYR A 121 11.98 6.47 -9.93
C TYR A 121 11.86 6.74 -8.43
N TYR A 122 12.98 6.98 -7.74
CA TYR A 122 12.97 7.20 -6.29
C TYR A 122 12.40 8.57 -5.89
N GLU A 123 12.36 9.54 -6.80
CA GLU A 123 11.63 10.78 -6.59
C GLU A 123 10.12 10.51 -6.53
N HIS A 124 9.55 9.84 -7.54
CA HIS A 124 8.14 9.46 -7.55
C HIS A 124 7.77 8.51 -6.42
N TYR A 125 8.67 7.61 -6.03
CA TYR A 125 8.45 6.69 -4.91
C TYR A 125 8.33 7.44 -3.58
N ARG A 126 9.18 8.46 -3.35
CA ARG A 126 9.07 9.31 -2.15
C ARG A 126 7.82 10.19 -2.20
N TYR A 127 7.51 10.74 -3.37
CA TYR A 127 6.30 11.52 -3.59
C TYR A 127 5.04 10.71 -3.25
N PHE A 128 4.97 9.45 -3.69
CA PHE A 128 3.91 8.52 -3.32
C PHE A 128 3.75 8.39 -1.80
N PHE A 129 4.83 8.15 -1.06
CA PHE A 129 4.75 8.01 0.41
C PHE A 129 4.37 9.32 1.11
N TRP A 130 4.76 10.46 0.55
CA TRP A 130 4.33 11.76 1.04
C TRP A 130 2.83 12.00 0.80
N LEU A 131 2.30 11.66 -0.38
CA LEU A 131 0.86 11.69 -0.68
C LEU A 131 0.09 10.78 0.28
N LEU A 132 0.52 9.52 0.39
CA LEU A 132 -0.10 8.53 1.27
C LEU A 132 -0.07 8.97 2.74
N SER A 133 0.98 9.67 3.17
CA SER A 133 1.06 10.19 4.53
C SER A 133 -0.01 11.24 4.81
N LYS A 134 -0.39 12.05 3.81
CA LYS A 134 -1.43 13.07 3.91
C LYS A 134 -2.83 12.48 3.87
N GLU A 135 -3.06 11.51 2.98
CA GLU A 135 -4.35 10.82 2.87
C GLU A 135 -4.71 10.03 4.15
N ARG A 136 -3.70 9.57 4.89
CA ARG A 136 -3.86 8.77 6.12
C ARG A 136 -3.64 9.58 7.42
N GLN A 137 -3.78 10.90 7.39
CA GLN A 137 -3.67 11.75 8.58
C GLN A 137 -4.91 11.72 9.46
#